data_AF-A0A947NFU7-F1
#
_entry.id   AF-A0A947NFU7-F1
#
_cell.length_a   1.000
_cell.length_b   1.000
_cell.length_c   1.000
_cell.angle_alpha   90.00
_cell.angle_beta   90.00
_cell.angle_gamma   90.00
#
_symmetry.space_group_name_H-M   'P 1'
#
loop_
_entity.id
_entity.type
_entity.pdbx_description
1 polymer ?
#
loop_
_entity_poly.entity_id
_entity_poly.type
_entity_poly.pdbx_seq_one_letter_code
_entity_poly.pdbx_strand_id
1 'polypeptide(L)'
;MADETEMSSIGAQLDALIPKILDDIIRENRDKAELRLATEEEVCALFTTLKPGPVKQRIDDWYFINLHIKPLSQSQLILLGYLKGEGLPWITSVVTGIDLKNHLVTTRSGSIYAIGNRGKEEEPDSQLLATVCAVMHKWGMGTFLGVPPWFF
;
A
#
# COMPACT_ATOMS: atom_id res chain seq x y z
N MET A 1 2.58 -17.99 39.67
CA MET A 1 3.85 -17.87 38.91
C MET A 1 3.80 -18.60 37.56
N ALA A 2 2.62 -18.75 36.95
CA ALA A 2 2.45 -19.29 35.59
C ALA A 2 1.90 -18.23 34.61
N ASP A 3 2.04 -16.94 34.94
CA ASP A 3 1.26 -15.85 34.33
C ASP A 3 2.14 -14.92 33.47
N GLU A 4 3.38 -14.64 33.90
CA GLU A 4 4.28 -13.72 33.17
C GLU A 4 4.92 -14.34 31.92
N THR A 5 5.21 -15.65 31.94
CA THR A 5 5.85 -16.34 30.80
C THR A 5 4.89 -16.56 29.64
N GLU A 6 3.60 -16.80 29.91
CA GLU A 6 2.56 -16.94 28.87
C GLU A 6 2.17 -15.59 28.25
N MET A 7 2.03 -14.52 29.05
CA MET A 7 1.80 -13.17 28.52
C MET A 7 2.97 -12.67 27.66
N SER A 8 4.22 -12.96 28.05
CA SER A 8 5.40 -12.64 27.25
C SER A 8 5.43 -13.40 25.91
N SER A 9 4.90 -14.62 25.87
CA SER A 9 4.84 -15.44 24.65
C SER A 9 3.80 -14.92 23.66
N ILE A 10 2.62 -14.49 24.15
CA ILE A 10 1.55 -13.93 23.31
C ILE A 10 1.98 -12.58 22.72
N GLY A 11 2.60 -11.70 23.51
CA GLY A 11 3.11 -10.42 23.03
C GLY A 11 4.10 -10.58 21.88
N ALA A 12 5.06 -11.50 22.02
CA ALA A 12 6.04 -11.80 20.97
C ALA A 12 5.39 -12.38 19.69
N GLN A 13 4.35 -13.20 19.84
CA GLN A 13 3.59 -13.75 18.71
C GLN A 13 2.79 -12.66 17.98
N LEU A 14 2.20 -11.71 18.72
CA LEU A 14 1.47 -10.58 18.14
C LEU A 14 2.42 -9.63 17.39
N ASP A 15 3.57 -9.31 17.98
CA ASP A 15 4.58 -8.46 17.34
C ASP A 15 5.11 -9.08 16.04
N ALA A 16 5.21 -10.41 15.96
CA ALA A 16 5.60 -11.13 14.75
C ALA A 16 4.52 -11.08 13.64
N LEU A 17 3.28 -10.73 13.95
CA LEU A 17 2.21 -10.57 12.95
C LEU A 17 2.18 -9.18 12.32
N ILE A 18 2.84 -8.20 12.93
CA ILE A 18 2.88 -6.82 12.43
C ILE A 18 3.98 -6.71 11.37
N PRO A 19 3.63 -6.44 10.10
CA PRO A 19 4.64 -6.18 9.07
C PRO A 19 5.43 -4.91 9.41
N LYS A 20 6.75 -4.96 9.22
CA LYS A 20 7.63 -3.80 9.47
C LYS A 20 8.02 -3.07 8.19
N ILE A 21 7.96 -3.77 7.07
CA ILE A 21 8.20 -3.27 5.72
C ILE A 21 7.19 -3.89 4.75
N LEU A 22 7.08 -3.34 3.53
CA LEU A 22 6.17 -3.87 2.51
C LEU A 22 6.46 -5.34 2.15
N ASP A 23 7.73 -5.75 2.13
CA ASP A 23 8.12 -7.13 1.81
C ASP A 23 7.63 -8.15 2.85
N ASP A 24 7.40 -7.73 4.11
CA ASP A 24 6.89 -8.60 5.18
C ASP A 24 5.42 -8.99 5.02
N ILE A 25 4.68 -8.27 4.16
CA ILE A 25 3.24 -8.44 3.99
C ILE A 25 2.91 -9.74 3.26
N ILE A 26 3.64 -10.09 2.20
CA ILE A 26 3.45 -11.36 1.49
C ILE A 26 4.33 -12.40 2.19
N ARG A 27 3.74 -13.41 2.83
CA ARG A 27 4.49 -14.43 3.58
C ARG A 27 4.51 -15.79 2.89
N GLU A 28 3.53 -16.04 2.02
CA GLU A 28 3.45 -17.23 1.20
C GLU A 28 3.58 -16.85 -0.28
N ASN A 29 4.08 -17.77 -1.10
CA ASN A 29 4.24 -17.54 -2.55
C ASN A 29 5.11 -16.32 -2.91
N ARG A 30 6.13 -15.98 -2.09
CA ARG A 30 7.09 -14.88 -2.36
C ARG A 30 7.90 -15.05 -3.65
N ASP A 31 8.04 -16.30 -4.10
CA ASP A 31 8.60 -16.67 -5.40
C ASP A 31 7.70 -16.24 -6.57
N LYS A 32 6.40 -16.04 -6.33
CA LYS A 32 5.39 -15.69 -7.35
C LYS A 32 4.91 -14.25 -7.25
N ALA A 33 4.94 -13.65 -6.07
CA ALA A 33 4.47 -12.30 -5.85
C ALA A 33 5.40 -11.53 -4.92
N GLU A 34 5.53 -10.23 -5.16
CA GLU A 34 6.23 -9.31 -4.27
C GLU A 34 5.45 -8.01 -4.13
N LEU A 35 5.62 -7.38 -2.97
CA LEU A 35 5.12 -6.06 -2.69
C LEU A 35 6.29 -5.19 -2.24
N ARG A 36 6.50 -4.07 -2.93
CA ARG A 36 7.62 -3.17 -2.67
C ARG A 36 7.24 -1.73 -3.02
N LEU A 37 8.10 -0.80 -2.64
CA LEU A 37 8.04 0.53 -3.23
C LEU A 37 8.25 0.47 -4.75
N ALA A 38 7.54 1.33 -5.46
CA ALA A 38 7.69 1.47 -6.90
C ALA A 38 9.01 2.13 -7.25
N THR A 39 9.64 1.67 -8.32
CA THR A 39 10.84 2.33 -8.84
C THR A 39 10.48 3.61 -9.59
N GLU A 40 11.47 4.48 -9.83
CA GLU A 40 11.26 5.69 -10.62
C GLU A 40 10.80 5.37 -12.04
N GLU A 41 11.31 4.30 -12.65
CA GLU A 41 10.94 3.86 -13.99
C GLU A 41 9.47 3.45 -14.07
N GLU A 42 8.98 2.71 -13.06
CA GLU A 42 7.59 2.27 -12.97
C GLU A 42 6.63 3.45 -12.80
N VAL A 43 7.03 4.44 -12.02
CA VAL A 43 6.29 5.69 -11.82
C VAL A 43 6.30 6.53 -13.11
N CYS A 44 7.47 6.69 -13.73
CA CYS A 44 7.63 7.44 -14.99
C CYS A 44 6.85 6.83 -16.15
N ALA A 45 6.71 5.50 -16.19
CA ALA A 45 5.95 4.80 -17.21
C ALA A 45 4.46 5.20 -17.24
N LEU A 46 3.93 5.75 -16.15
CA LEU A 46 2.55 6.24 -16.06
C LEU A 46 2.44 7.78 -16.12
N PHE A 47 3.53 8.48 -16.42
CA PHE A 47 3.48 9.94 -16.58
C PHE A 47 2.65 10.34 -17.78
N THR A 48 1.67 11.21 -17.53
CA THR A 48 0.79 11.74 -18.56
C THR A 48 0.25 13.10 -18.13
N THR A 49 -0.24 13.87 -19.10
CA THR A 49 -0.97 15.10 -18.80
C THR A 49 -2.42 14.73 -18.53
N LEU A 50 -2.86 14.91 -17.29
CA LEU A 50 -4.23 14.63 -16.90
C LEU A 50 -5.11 15.85 -17.16
N LYS A 51 -6.29 15.62 -17.75
CA LYS A 51 -7.29 16.69 -17.86
C LYS A 51 -7.80 17.03 -16.45
N PRO A 52 -7.85 18.32 -16.08
CA PRO A 52 -8.45 18.73 -14.82
C PRO A 52 -9.88 18.20 -14.71
N GLY A 53 -10.25 17.73 -13.52
CA GLY A 53 -11.55 17.16 -13.22
C GLY A 53 -11.85 17.20 -11.73
N PRO A 54 -13.02 16.72 -11.30
CA PRO A 54 -13.39 16.70 -9.90
C PRO A 54 -12.41 15.79 -9.13
N VAL A 55 -11.67 16.39 -8.21
CA VAL A 55 -10.77 15.68 -7.30
C VAL A 55 -11.62 15.03 -6.22
N LYS A 56 -11.49 13.71 -6.07
CA LYS A 56 -12.23 12.96 -5.05
C LYS A 56 -11.74 13.35 -3.65
N GLN A 57 -10.44 13.20 -3.41
CA GLN A 57 -9.77 13.51 -2.14
C GLN A 57 -8.31 13.86 -2.41
N ARG A 58 -7.63 14.41 -1.40
CA ARG A 58 -6.18 14.64 -1.41
C ARG A 58 -5.47 13.64 -0.49
N ILE A 59 -4.37 13.08 -0.96
CA ILE A 59 -3.52 12.15 -0.23
C ILE A 59 -2.16 12.82 0.05
N ASP A 60 -1.83 12.99 1.32
CA ASP A 60 -0.53 13.47 1.81
C ASP A 60 0.27 12.27 2.38
N ASP A 61 1.57 12.48 2.64
CA ASP A 61 2.52 11.47 3.14
C ASP A 61 2.44 10.16 2.34
N TRP A 62 2.45 10.32 1.02
CA TRP A 62 2.12 9.25 0.10
C TRP A 62 3.33 8.46 -0.39
N TYR A 63 3.06 7.23 -0.80
CA TYR A 63 3.97 6.27 -1.41
C TYR A 63 3.32 5.64 -2.65
N PHE A 64 4.10 5.42 -3.69
CA PHE A 64 3.70 4.47 -4.74
C PHE A 64 4.27 3.11 -4.39
N ILE A 65 3.39 2.12 -4.29
CA ILE A 65 3.75 0.72 -4.07
C ILE A 65 3.46 -0.07 -5.34
N ASN A 66 4.22 -1.14 -5.56
CA ASN A 66 4.06 -2.04 -6.68
C ASN A 66 3.75 -3.44 -6.15
N LEU A 67 2.62 -3.98 -6.60
CA LEU A 67 2.29 -5.39 -6.50
C LEU A 67 2.70 -6.08 -7.80
N HIS A 68 3.77 -6.87 -7.74
CA HIS A 68 4.30 -7.56 -8.90
C HIS A 68 4.03 -9.06 -8.83
N ILE A 69 3.35 -9.60 -9.84
CA ILE A 69 3.03 -11.02 -10.00
C ILE A 69 3.97 -11.60 -11.06
N LYS A 70 5.05 -12.23 -10.59
CA LYS A 70 6.20 -12.69 -11.37
C LYS A 70 5.81 -13.65 -12.51
N PRO A 71 4.98 -14.71 -12.30
CA PRO A 71 4.64 -15.65 -13.37
C PRO A 71 3.84 -15.05 -14.52
N LEU A 72 3.19 -13.91 -14.29
CA LEU A 72 2.39 -13.21 -15.30
C LEU A 72 3.12 -11.99 -15.87
N SER A 73 4.30 -11.66 -15.34
CA SER A 73 5.01 -10.39 -15.59
C SER A 73 4.07 -9.18 -15.46
N GLN A 74 3.14 -9.23 -14.51
CA GLN A 74 2.15 -8.18 -14.27
C GLN A 74 2.56 -7.35 -13.06
N SER A 75 2.64 -6.04 -13.23
CA SER A 75 2.87 -5.08 -12.16
C SER A 75 1.67 -4.16 -12.01
N GLN A 76 1.27 -3.90 -10.77
CA GLN A 76 0.20 -2.98 -10.45
C GLN A 76 0.74 -1.88 -9.53
N LEU A 77 0.79 -0.65 -10.07
CA LEU A 77 1.14 0.52 -9.30
C LEU A 77 -0.08 0.98 -8.48
N ILE A 78 0.10 1.23 -7.19
CA ILE A 78 -0.96 1.62 -6.27
C ILE A 78 -0.48 2.83 -5.45
N LEU A 79 -1.38 3.79 -5.20
CA LEU A 79 -1.12 4.94 -4.33
C LEU A 79 -1.56 4.61 -2.90
N LEU A 80 -0.65 4.79 -1.96
CA LEU A 80 -0.82 4.61 -0.52
C LEU A 80 -0.49 5.93 0.18
N GLY A 81 -1.16 6.26 1.28
CA GLY A 81 -0.85 7.46 2.08
C GLY A 81 -1.99 7.85 2.99
N TYR A 82 -2.06 9.11 3.39
CA TYR A 82 -3.06 9.61 4.32
C TYR A 82 -4.02 10.60 3.67
N LEU A 83 -5.32 10.44 3.93
CA LEU A 83 -6.31 11.43 3.51
C LEU A 83 -6.11 12.74 4.25
N LYS A 84 -5.91 13.83 3.49
CA LYS A 84 -5.76 15.16 4.06
C LYS A 84 -7.03 15.57 4.82
N GLY A 85 -6.86 16.00 6.07
CA GLY A 85 -7.93 16.50 6.94
C GLY A 85 -8.49 15.46 7.91
N GLU A 86 -8.51 14.19 7.50
CA GLU A 86 -8.97 13.08 8.34
C GLU A 86 -7.79 12.34 8.99
N GLY A 87 -6.61 12.35 8.35
CA GLY A 87 -5.44 11.59 8.83
C GLY A 87 -5.66 10.07 8.76
N LEU A 88 -6.63 9.62 7.98
CA LEU A 88 -6.93 8.20 7.82
C LEU A 88 -6.03 7.57 6.75
N PRO A 89 -5.45 6.39 7.01
CA PRO A 89 -4.65 5.68 6.02
C PRO A 89 -5.55 5.26 4.86
N TRP A 90 -5.00 5.34 3.65
CA TRP A 90 -5.74 5.14 2.43
C TRP A 90 -4.88 4.48 1.38
N ILE A 91 -5.52 3.58 0.63
CA ILE A 91 -4.93 2.88 -0.50
C ILE A 91 -5.92 2.93 -1.66
N THR A 92 -5.43 3.30 -2.83
CA THR A 92 -6.27 3.43 -4.03
C THR A 92 -6.44 2.09 -4.75
N SER A 93 -7.29 2.08 -5.78
CA SER A 93 -7.16 1.07 -6.84
C SER A 93 -5.92 1.34 -7.69
N VAL A 94 -5.62 0.45 -8.64
CA VAL A 94 -4.48 0.55 -9.55
C VAL A 94 -4.40 1.94 -10.20
N VAL A 95 -3.24 2.57 -10.11
CA VAL A 95 -2.92 3.85 -10.74
C VAL A 95 -2.82 3.65 -12.25
N THR A 96 -3.43 4.55 -13.00
CA THR A 96 -3.48 4.52 -14.47
C THR A 96 -2.86 5.75 -15.12
N GLY A 97 -2.57 6.79 -14.34
CA GLY A 97 -1.91 7.99 -14.82
C GLY A 97 -1.45 8.87 -13.67
N ILE A 98 -0.31 9.52 -13.87
CA ILE A 98 0.33 10.41 -12.89
C ILE A 98 0.69 11.71 -13.60
N ASP A 99 0.24 12.83 -13.03
CA ASP A 99 0.59 14.18 -13.45
C ASP A 99 1.25 14.90 -12.27
N LEU A 100 2.58 14.80 -12.18
CA LEU A 100 3.33 15.43 -11.08
C LEU A 100 3.35 16.96 -11.18
N LYS A 101 3.13 17.54 -12.37
CA LYS A 101 3.09 18.99 -12.56
C LYS A 101 1.84 19.58 -11.90
N ASN A 102 0.70 18.91 -12.07
CA ASN A 102 -0.56 19.30 -11.46
C ASN A 102 -0.85 18.58 -10.13
N HIS A 103 0.06 17.71 -9.69
CA HIS A 103 -0.08 16.87 -8.50
C HIS A 103 -1.36 16.03 -8.49
N LEU A 104 -1.64 15.34 -9.60
CA LEU A 104 -2.83 14.50 -9.77
C LEU A 104 -2.47 13.05 -10.10
N VAL A 105 -3.33 12.13 -9.65
CA VAL A 105 -3.25 10.70 -9.93
C VAL A 105 -4.63 10.20 -10.35
N THR A 106 -4.71 9.50 -11.48
CA THR A 106 -5.90 8.76 -11.91
C THR A 106 -5.77 7.29 -11.59
N THR A 107 -6.91 6.65 -11.32
CA THR A 107 -6.98 5.25 -10.93
C THR A 107 -7.94 4.47 -11.83
N ARG A 108 -7.84 3.13 -11.81
CA ARG A 108 -8.66 2.22 -12.62
C ARG A 108 -10.16 2.37 -12.36
N SER A 109 -10.55 2.78 -11.17
CA SER A 109 -11.95 3.11 -10.84
C SER A 109 -12.44 4.44 -11.43
N GLY A 110 -11.60 5.15 -12.20
CA GLY A 110 -11.91 6.46 -12.77
C GLY A 110 -11.81 7.63 -11.78
N SER A 111 -11.33 7.39 -10.56
CA SER A 111 -11.17 8.44 -9.55
C SER A 111 -9.88 9.23 -9.78
N ILE A 112 -9.96 10.55 -9.58
CA ILE A 112 -8.82 11.47 -9.56
C ILE A 112 -8.52 11.84 -8.10
N TYR A 113 -7.27 11.66 -7.69
CA TYR A 113 -6.77 12.10 -6.39
C TYR A 113 -5.76 13.20 -6.58
N ALA A 114 -5.79 14.21 -5.70
CA ALA A 114 -4.67 15.12 -5.56
C ALA A 114 -3.62 14.48 -4.66
N ILE A 115 -2.35 14.66 -4.97
CA ILE A 115 -1.24 14.24 -4.12
C ILE A 115 -0.55 15.47 -3.53
N GLY A 116 -0.15 15.41 -2.26
CA GLY A 116 0.63 16.50 -1.66
C GLY A 116 2.08 16.11 -1.44
N ASN A 117 2.56 16.31 -0.21
CA ASN A 117 3.92 15.96 0.14
C ASN A 117 4.08 14.45 0.11
N ARG A 118 5.17 13.99 -0.51
CA ARG A 118 5.57 12.58 -0.45
C ARG A 118 5.95 12.22 0.98
N GLY A 119 5.71 10.97 1.37
CA GLY A 119 6.21 10.42 2.63
C GLY A 119 7.72 10.62 2.77
N LYS A 120 8.16 10.90 3.99
CA LYS A 120 9.56 11.26 4.30
C LYS A 120 10.47 10.06 4.56
N GLU A 121 9.87 8.96 4.99
CA GLU A 121 10.59 7.75 5.39
C GLU A 121 10.85 6.87 4.17
N GLU A 122 11.81 5.95 4.29
CA GLU A 122 12.10 4.97 3.24
C GLU A 122 11.03 3.87 3.16
N GLU A 123 10.21 3.70 4.19
CA GLU A 123 9.13 2.71 4.26
C GLU A 123 7.85 3.33 4.83
N PRO A 124 6.66 2.87 4.41
CA PRO A 124 5.41 3.26 5.06
C PRO A 124 5.38 2.82 6.53
N ASP A 125 4.75 3.61 7.38
CA ASP A 125 4.58 3.24 8.79
C ASP A 125 3.63 2.04 8.97
N SER A 126 3.56 1.53 10.21
CA SER A 126 2.75 0.36 10.56
C SER A 126 1.25 0.52 10.26
N GLN A 127 0.69 1.73 10.29
CA GLN A 127 -0.74 1.93 10.00
C GLN A 127 -1.02 1.80 8.50
N LEU A 128 -0.13 2.34 7.67
CA LEU A 128 -0.19 2.17 6.22
C LEU A 128 0.04 0.69 5.84
N LEU A 129 1.00 0.02 6.45
CA LEU A 129 1.24 -1.42 6.23
C LEU A 129 0.02 -2.28 6.64
N ALA A 130 -0.59 -1.99 7.80
CA ALA A 130 -1.83 -2.67 8.22
C ALA A 130 -2.99 -2.42 7.24
N THR A 131 -3.08 -1.20 6.69
CA THR A 131 -4.06 -0.84 5.65
C THR A 131 -3.88 -1.66 4.38
N VAL A 132 -2.64 -1.84 3.94
CA VAL A 132 -2.32 -2.73 2.82
C VAL A 132 -2.79 -4.16 3.11
N CYS A 133 -2.48 -4.71 4.29
CA CYS A 133 -2.92 -6.05 4.68
C CYS A 133 -4.44 -6.21 4.58
N ALA A 134 -5.20 -5.29 5.19
CA ALA A 134 -6.66 -5.33 5.18
C ALA A 134 -7.24 -5.24 3.76
N VAL A 135 -6.67 -4.38 2.91
CA VAL A 135 -7.14 -4.22 1.53
C VAL A 135 -6.79 -5.41 0.65
N MET A 136 -5.63 -6.05 0.84
CA MET A 136 -5.30 -7.30 0.12
C MET A 136 -6.28 -8.42 0.46
N HIS A 137 -6.72 -8.52 1.72
CA HIS A 137 -7.81 -9.43 2.12
C HIS A 137 -9.14 -9.05 1.47
N LYS A 138 -9.50 -7.76 1.47
CA LYS A 138 -10.70 -7.26 0.81
C LYS A 138 -10.72 -7.53 -0.71
N TRP A 139 -9.55 -7.55 -1.36
CA TRP A 139 -9.40 -7.92 -2.77
C TRP A 139 -9.36 -9.43 -3.02
N GLY A 140 -9.47 -10.26 -1.97
CA GLY A 140 -9.46 -11.71 -2.09
C GLY A 140 -8.09 -12.34 -2.29
N MET A 141 -7.01 -11.56 -2.14
CA MET A 141 -5.63 -12.03 -2.33
C MET A 141 -4.94 -12.41 -1.02
N GLY A 142 -5.45 -11.91 0.12
CA GLY A 142 -4.76 -12.00 1.41
C GLY A 142 -4.42 -13.43 1.81
N THR A 143 -5.40 -14.33 1.88
CA THR A 143 -5.18 -15.75 2.24
C THR A 143 -4.22 -16.45 1.29
N PHE A 144 -4.34 -16.22 -0.01
CA PHE A 144 -3.49 -16.88 -1.01
C PHE A 144 -2.01 -16.47 -0.93
N LEU A 145 -1.75 -15.23 -0.49
CA LEU A 145 -0.40 -14.67 -0.37
C LEU A 145 0.15 -14.75 1.07
N GLY A 146 -0.57 -15.42 2.00
CA GLY A 146 -0.18 -15.50 3.40
C GLY A 146 -0.14 -14.13 4.10
N VAL A 147 -0.96 -13.18 3.65
CA VAL A 147 -1.00 -11.83 4.21
C VAL A 147 -1.53 -11.85 5.64
N PRO A 148 -0.85 -11.22 6.62
CA PRO A 148 -1.35 -11.13 7.99
C PRO A 148 -2.81 -10.64 8.04
N PRO A 149 -3.68 -11.31 8.80
CA PRO A 149 -5.07 -10.90 8.91
C PRO A 149 -5.15 -9.60 9.72
N TRP A 150 -5.43 -8.50 9.04
CA TRP A 150 -5.78 -7.21 9.65
C TRP A 150 -7.18 -6.82 9.21
N PHE A 151 -8.01 -6.45 10.16
CA PHE A 151 -9.40 -6.04 9.94
C PHE A 151 -9.61 -4.69 10.64
N PHE A 152 -10.20 -3.73 9.93
CA PHE A 152 -10.64 -2.44 10.46
C PHE A 152 -12.15 -2.46 10.68
#